data_AF-A0A942IBT8-F1
#
_entry.id   AF-A0A942IBT8-F1
#
_cell.length_a   1.000
_cell.length_b   1.000
_cell.length_c   1.000
_cell.angle_alpha   90.00
_cell.angle_beta   90.00
_cell.angle_gamma   90.00
#
_symmetry.space_group_name_H-M   'P 1'
#
loop_
_entity.id
_entity.type
_entity.pdbx_description
1 polymer ?
#
loop_
_entity_poly.entity_id
_entity_poly.type
_entity_poly.pdbx_seq_one_letter_code
_entity_poly.pdbx_strand_id
1 'polypeptide(L)'
;MNVAASIKDEISEVDLLITQQANELSAMLHEHRLEMFPPNAQKTLRLFQLSEAAQYLGVTSGYLKNLSLEGKGPQPMVTPSGRRSYTAEQLLEMRHFLDKNSRSAAKYVPHRRNAEHL
;
A
#
# COMPACT_ATOMS: atom_id res chain seq x y z
N MET A 1 45.60 -51.13 9.33
CA MET A 1 44.77 -49.91 9.39
C MET A 1 43.38 -50.27 8.90
N ASN A 2 42.34 -50.10 9.71
CA ASN A 2 40.98 -50.56 9.40
C ASN A 2 40.27 -49.57 8.46
N VAL A 3 40.21 -49.95 7.18
CA VAL A 3 39.57 -49.16 6.11
C VAL A 3 38.08 -48.86 6.39
N ALA A 4 37.38 -49.77 7.06
CA ALA A 4 35.96 -49.60 7.42
C ALA A 4 35.71 -48.52 8.49
N ALA A 5 36.69 -48.24 9.36
CA ALA A 5 36.59 -47.15 10.34
C ALA A 5 36.77 -45.78 9.66
N SER A 6 37.76 -45.69 8.76
CA SER A 6 38.03 -44.48 7.94
C SER A 6 36.81 -44.05 7.12
N ILE A 7 36.10 -45.01 6.51
CA ILE A 7 34.89 -44.71 5.72
C ILE A 7 33.75 -44.17 6.60
N LYS A 8 33.62 -44.67 7.83
CA LYS A 8 32.58 -44.20 8.77
C LYS A 8 32.84 -42.77 9.24
N ASP A 9 34.09 -42.44 9.49
CA ASP A 9 34.50 -41.10 9.91
C ASP A 9 34.28 -40.09 8.79
N GLU A 10 34.66 -40.42 7.54
CA GLU A 10 34.39 -39.59 6.35
C GLU A 10 32.89 -39.36 6.12
N ILE A 11 32.05 -40.38 6.30
CA ILE A 11 30.58 -40.21 6.21
C ILE A 11 30.08 -39.23 7.26
N SER A 12 30.62 -39.26 8.49
CA SER A 12 30.20 -38.34 9.56
C SER A 12 30.64 -36.90 9.29
N GLU A 13 31.83 -36.69 8.71
CA GLU A 13 32.32 -35.36 8.34
C GLU A 13 31.47 -34.75 7.22
N VAL A 14 31.07 -35.56 6.24
CA VAL A 14 30.14 -35.13 5.19
C VAL A 14 28.77 -34.77 5.78
N ASP A 15 28.25 -35.54 6.74
CA ASP A 15 26.96 -35.28 7.38
C ASP A 15 26.97 -33.97 8.19
N LEU A 16 28.09 -33.68 8.87
CA LEU A 16 28.32 -32.41 9.56
C LEU A 16 28.37 -31.23 8.58
N LEU A 17 29.07 -31.37 7.45
CA LEU A 17 29.15 -30.34 6.42
C LEU A 17 27.78 -30.04 5.81
N ILE A 18 27.02 -31.07 5.46
CA ILE A 18 25.65 -30.93 4.92
C ILE A 18 24.76 -30.21 5.94
N THR A 19 24.85 -30.57 7.22
CA THR A 19 24.07 -29.92 8.29
C THR A 19 24.42 -28.44 8.42
N GLN A 20 25.71 -28.11 8.36
CA GLN A 20 26.17 -26.73 8.41
C GLN A 20 25.64 -25.92 7.21
N GLN A 21 25.76 -26.46 6.00
CA GLN A 21 25.25 -25.83 4.79
C GLN A 21 23.73 -25.68 4.81
N ALA A 22 22.99 -26.67 5.32
CA ALA A 22 21.55 -26.59 5.47
C ALA A 22 21.13 -25.48 6.44
N ASN A 23 21.87 -25.27 7.52
CA ASN A 23 21.63 -24.18 8.47
C ASN A 23 21.92 -22.81 7.86
N GLU A 24 23.03 -22.65 7.14
CA GLU A 24 23.38 -21.41 6.43
C GLU A 24 22.32 -21.07 5.37
N LEU A 25 21.92 -22.06 4.56
CA LEU A 25 20.87 -21.88 3.56
C LEU A 25 19.53 -21.50 4.21
N SER A 26 19.19 -22.14 5.34
CA SER A 26 17.96 -21.83 6.08
C SER A 26 17.98 -20.39 6.63
N ALA A 27 19.13 -19.92 7.12
CA ALA A 27 19.30 -18.55 7.57
C ALA A 27 19.13 -17.54 6.43
N MET A 28 19.79 -17.76 5.29
CA MET A 28 19.65 -16.89 4.10
C MET A 28 18.21 -16.85 3.59
N LEU A 29 17.52 -17.99 3.53
CA LEU A 29 16.11 -18.03 3.14
C LEU A 29 15.20 -17.30 4.13
N HIS A 30 15.53 -17.34 5.42
CA HIS A 30 14.80 -16.60 6.45
C HIS A 30 14.98 -15.08 6.27
N GLU A 31 16.20 -14.61 6.09
CA GLU A 31 16.51 -13.19 5.83
C GLU A 31 15.80 -12.70 4.57
N HIS A 32 15.92 -13.42 3.45
CA HIS A 32 15.25 -13.07 2.20
C HIS A 32 13.72 -13.02 2.34
N ARG A 33 13.13 -13.89 3.18
CA ARG A 33 11.69 -13.85 3.46
C ARG A 33 11.31 -12.59 4.22
N LEU A 34 12.11 -12.17 5.20
CA LEU A 34 11.86 -10.94 5.97
C LEU A 34 11.97 -9.69 5.10
N GLU A 35 12.90 -9.68 4.14
CA GLU A 35 13.03 -8.57 3.17
C GLU A 35 11.83 -8.50 2.22
N MET A 36 11.41 -9.62 1.64
CA MET A 36 10.30 -9.66 0.68
C MET A 36 8.92 -9.52 1.33
N PHE A 37 8.77 -10.05 2.55
CA PHE A 37 7.50 -10.14 3.26
C PHE A 37 7.66 -9.67 4.71
N PRO A 38 7.95 -8.37 4.94
CA PRO A 38 8.06 -7.86 6.29
C PRO A 38 6.72 -8.05 7.03
N PRO A 39 6.72 -8.41 8.31
CA PRO A 39 5.50 -8.72 9.06
C PRO A 39 4.52 -7.53 9.13
N ASN A 40 5.04 -6.32 9.01
CA ASN A 40 4.26 -5.07 9.00
C ASN A 40 4.05 -4.51 7.59
N ALA A 41 4.23 -5.32 6.54
CA ALA A 41 3.96 -4.89 5.17
C ALA A 41 2.50 -4.44 5.03
N GLN A 42 2.31 -3.16 4.75
CA GLN A 42 0.99 -2.62 4.41
C GLN A 42 0.88 -2.43 2.90
N LYS A 43 -0.25 -2.86 2.33
CA LYS A 43 -0.56 -2.57 0.93
C LYS A 43 -0.81 -1.08 0.80
N THR A 44 0.02 -0.40 0.02
CA THR A 44 -0.19 1.01 -0.32
C THR A 44 -1.06 1.11 -1.57
N LEU A 45 -1.85 2.19 -1.63
CA LEU A 45 -2.58 2.54 -2.84
C LEU A 45 -1.75 3.49 -3.69
N ARG A 46 -1.80 3.30 -5.00
CA ARG A 46 -1.27 4.28 -5.95
C ARG A 46 -2.03 5.61 -5.79
N LEU A 47 -1.34 6.71 -6.11
CA LEU A 47 -2.02 7.99 -6.33
C LEU A 47 -3.03 7.89 -7.47
N PHE A 48 -4.19 8.46 -7.25
CA PHE A 48 -5.28 8.56 -8.23
C PHE A 48 -5.07 9.79 -9.10
N GLN A 49 -5.08 9.62 -10.42
CA GLN A 49 -5.00 10.76 -11.34
C GLN A 49 -6.27 11.63 -11.23
N LEU A 50 -6.16 12.90 -11.62
CA LEU A 50 -7.29 13.84 -11.62
C LEU A 50 -8.57 13.28 -12.26
N SER A 51 -8.46 12.56 -13.37
CA SER A 51 -9.60 11.94 -14.06
C SER A 51 -10.26 10.83 -13.25
N GLU A 52 -9.45 9.96 -12.65
CA GLU A 52 -9.92 8.86 -11.79
C GLU A 52 -10.57 9.43 -10.53
N ALA A 53 -9.92 10.41 -9.90
CA ALA A 53 -10.45 11.10 -8.72
C ALA A 53 -11.80 11.75 -9.02
N ALA A 54 -11.95 12.40 -10.18
CA ALA A 54 -13.21 12.98 -10.62
C ALA A 54 -14.30 11.93 -10.80
N GLN A 55 -13.96 10.81 -11.43
CA GLN A 55 -14.87 9.68 -11.62
C GLN A 55 -15.36 9.11 -10.27
N TYR A 56 -14.45 8.87 -9.32
CA TYR A 56 -14.81 8.35 -8.00
C TYR A 56 -15.62 9.33 -7.14
N LEU A 57 -15.44 10.63 -7.36
CA LEU A 57 -16.19 11.68 -6.66
C LEU A 57 -17.50 12.02 -7.37
N GLY A 58 -17.74 11.53 -8.59
CA GLY A 58 -18.94 11.87 -9.37
C GLY A 58 -18.99 13.35 -9.77
N VAL A 59 -17.83 13.96 -10.02
CA VAL A 59 -17.68 15.36 -10.47
C VAL A 59 -16.89 15.41 -11.77
N THR A 60 -16.88 16.56 -12.46
CA THR A 60 -16.06 16.72 -13.65
C THR A 60 -14.59 16.98 -13.28
N SER A 61 -13.66 16.49 -14.11
CA SER A 61 -12.22 16.72 -13.92
C SER A 61 -11.85 18.21 -13.95
N GLY A 62 -12.56 19.01 -14.77
CA GLY A 62 -12.42 20.47 -14.81
C GLY A 62 -12.82 21.15 -13.50
N TYR A 63 -13.90 20.70 -12.86
CA TYR A 63 -14.32 21.24 -11.56
C TYR A 63 -13.28 20.95 -10.47
N LEU A 64 -12.77 19.72 -10.40
CA LEU A 64 -11.67 19.36 -9.49
C LEU A 64 -10.39 20.17 -9.74
N LYS A 65 -10.04 20.39 -11.01
CA LYS A 65 -8.91 21.24 -11.39
C LYS A 65 -9.09 22.66 -10.87
N ASN A 66 -10.29 23.24 -11.03
CA ASN A 66 -10.59 24.60 -10.57
C ASN A 66 -10.52 24.68 -9.05
N LEU A 67 -11.09 23.72 -8.32
CA LEU A 67 -10.97 23.67 -6.85
C LEU A 67 -9.50 23.63 -6.39
N SER A 68 -8.68 22.81 -7.05
CA SER A 68 -7.24 22.77 -6.77
C SER A 68 -6.55 24.11 -7.06
N LEU A 69 -6.90 24.81 -8.14
CA LEU A 69 -6.32 26.12 -8.48
C LEU A 69 -6.75 27.22 -7.51
N GLU A 70 -7.98 27.15 -7.02
CA GLU A 70 -8.52 28.09 -6.02
C GLU A 70 -8.04 27.79 -4.59
N GLY A 71 -7.23 26.74 -4.39
CA GLY A 71 -6.76 26.34 -3.05
C GLY A 71 -7.87 25.77 -2.17
N LYS A 72 -8.98 25.31 -2.76
CA LYS A 72 -10.15 24.82 -2.03
C LYS A 72 -10.11 23.29 -1.88
N GLY A 73 -10.22 22.84 -0.63
CA GLY A 73 -10.12 21.43 -0.28
C GLY A 73 -8.67 20.92 -0.24
N PRO A 74 -8.47 19.60 -0.10
CA PRO A 74 -7.16 18.96 -0.11
C PRO A 74 -6.36 19.26 -1.38
N GLN A 75 -5.07 19.53 -1.18
CA GLN A 75 -4.16 19.89 -2.25
C GLN A 75 -3.55 18.65 -2.90
N PRO A 76 -3.72 18.45 -4.22
CA PRO A 76 -3.12 17.33 -4.91
C PRO A 76 -1.60 17.45 -4.99
N MET A 77 -0.93 16.32 -5.20
CA MET A 77 0.43 16.33 -5.72
C MET A 77 0.41 16.83 -7.17
N VAL A 78 1.22 17.86 -7.45
CA VAL A 78 1.35 18.46 -8.78
C VAL A 78 2.73 18.16 -9.35
N THR A 79 2.79 17.52 -10.51
CA THR A 79 4.06 17.31 -11.22
C THR A 79 4.52 18.60 -11.90
N PRO A 80 5.80 18.75 -12.28
CA PRO A 80 6.28 19.91 -13.04
C PRO A 80 5.52 20.13 -14.36
N SER A 81 5.00 19.05 -14.97
CA SER A 81 4.13 19.11 -16.16
C SER A 81 2.70 19.60 -15.86
N GLY A 82 2.35 19.86 -14.59
CA GLY A 82 1.04 20.31 -14.15
C GLY A 82 0.00 19.20 -13.95
N ARG A 83 0.40 17.92 -13.98
CA ARG A 83 -0.51 16.79 -13.72
C ARG A 83 -0.80 16.69 -12.23
N ARG A 84 -2.07 16.44 -11.89
CA ARG A 84 -2.56 16.37 -10.51
C ARG A 84 -2.90 14.94 -10.13
N SER A 85 -2.45 14.53 -8.95
CA SER A 85 -2.75 13.22 -8.38
C SER A 85 -3.12 13.34 -6.90
N TYR A 86 -4.02 12.48 -6.44
CA TYR A 86 -4.57 12.49 -5.08
C TYR A 86 -4.27 11.19 -4.34
N THR A 87 -4.06 11.26 -3.04
CA THR A 87 -4.06 10.08 -2.16
C THR A 87 -5.50 9.63 -1.86
N ALA A 88 -5.65 8.40 -1.34
CA ALA A 88 -6.95 7.92 -0.86
C ALA A 88 -7.51 8.78 0.28
N GLU A 89 -6.65 9.26 1.18
CA GLU A 89 -7.03 10.16 2.28
C GLU A 89 -7.55 11.50 1.74
N GLN A 90 -6.85 12.08 0.75
CA GLN A 90 -7.29 13.32 0.10
C GLN A 90 -8.62 13.15 -0.63
N LEU A 91 -8.90 11.98 -1.20
CA LEU A 91 -10.20 11.67 -1.79
C LEU A 91 -11.31 11.66 -0.73
N LEU A 92 -11.05 11.11 0.46
CA LEU A 92 -11.99 11.12 1.57
C LEU A 92 -12.23 12.55 2.06
N GLU A 93 -11.17 13.33 2.25
CA GLU A 93 -11.27 14.75 2.59
C GLU A 93 -12.07 15.53 1.54
N MET A 94 -11.86 15.24 0.25
CA MET A 94 -12.66 15.82 -0.82
C MET A 94 -14.12 15.47 -0.70
N ARG A 95 -14.49 14.22 -0.37
CA ARG A 95 -15.90 13.85 -0.16
C ARG A 95 -16.53 14.70 0.95
N HIS A 96 -15.85 14.86 2.08
CA HIS A 96 -16.34 15.69 3.17
C HIS A 96 -16.43 17.17 2.79
N PHE A 97 -15.43 17.69 2.06
CA PHE A 97 -15.43 19.06 1.56
C PHE A 97 -16.61 19.29 0.61
N LEU A 98 -16.82 18.38 -0.35
CA LEU A 98 -17.92 18.48 -1.31
C LEU A 98 -19.29 18.34 -0.64
N ASP A 99 -19.44 17.48 0.36
CA ASP A 99 -20.70 17.33 1.10
C ASP A 99 -21.07 18.61 1.86
N LYS A 100 -20.09 19.26 2.50
CA LYS A 100 -20.28 20.53 3.21
C LYS A 100 -20.66 21.70 2.29
N ASN A 101 -20.15 21.71 1.06
CA ASN A 101 -20.37 22.79 0.09
C ASN A 101 -21.50 22.49 -0.91
N SER A 102 -22.09 21.29 -0.86
CA SER A 102 -23.17 20.87 -1.74
C SER A 102 -24.53 21.38 -1.24
N ARG A 103 -25.41 21.74 -2.17
CA ARG A 103 -26.82 22.05 -1.87
C ARG A 103 -27.61 20.84 -1.38
N SER A 104 -27.21 19.65 -1.82
CA SER A 104 -27.78 18.37 -1.35
C SER A 104 -26.85 17.82 -0.28
N ALA A 105 -27.31 17.86 0.96
CA ALA A 105 -26.62 17.23 2.07
C ALA A 105 -26.61 15.70 1.87
N ALA A 106 -25.55 15.01 2.32
CA ALA A 106 -25.37 13.55 2.26
C ALA A 106 -25.14 12.93 0.86
N LYS A 107 -24.88 13.74 -0.17
CA LYS A 107 -24.59 13.19 -1.51
C LYS A 107 -23.24 12.46 -1.55
N TYR A 108 -22.23 13.00 -0.89
CA TYR A 108 -20.85 12.52 -1.02
C TYR A 108 -20.38 11.69 0.19
N VAL A 109 -21.02 11.87 1.33
CA VAL A 109 -20.77 11.07 2.54
C VAL A 109 -22.10 10.48 3.02
N PRO A 110 -22.56 9.39 2.40
CA PRO A 110 -23.76 8.71 2.84
C PRO A 110 -23.49 8.02 4.18
N HIS A 111 -24.00 8.61 5.25
CA HIS A 111 -24.01 8.02 6.57
C HIS A 111 -25.38 8.26 7.19
N ARG A 112 -25.79 7.37 8.07
CA ARG A 112 -27.02 7.56 8.84
C ARG A 112 -26.93 8.83 9.67
N ARG A 113 -28.02 9.60 9.71
CA ARG A 113 -28.08 10.84 10.49
C ARG A 113 -28.87 10.61 11.78
N ASN A 114 -28.55 11.40 12.80
CA ASN A 114 -29.17 11.26 14.14
C ASN A 114 -30.71 11.37 14.12
N ALA A 115 -31.30 11.97 13.09
CA ALA A 115 -32.74 12.12 12.92
C ALA A 115 -33.41 10.96 12.12
N GLU A 116 -32.65 9.98 11.65
CA GLU A 116 -33.18 8.87 10.85
C GLU A 116 -33.55 7.67 11.73
N HIS A 117 -34.76 7.14 11.54
CA HIS A 117 -35.32 5.99 12.28
C HIS A 117 -34.56 4.68 12.01
N LEU A 118 -34.56 3.75 12.99
CA LEU A 118 -33.89 2.44 12.91
C LEU A 118 -34.59 1.48 11.94
#